data_AF-A0A954W8S0-F1
#
_entry.id   AF-A0A954W8S0-F1
#
_cell.length_a   1.000
_cell.length_b   1.000
_cell.length_c   1.000
_cell.angle_alpha   90.00
_cell.angle_beta   90.00
_cell.angle_gamma   90.00
#
_symmetry.space_group_name_H-M   'P 1'
#
loop_
_entity.id
_entity.type
_entity.pdbx_description
1 polymer ?
#
loop_
_entity_poly.entity_id
_entity_poly.type
_entity_poly.pdbx_seq_one_letter_code
_entity_poly.pdbx_strand_id
1 'polypeptide(L)'
;MVSTGKSDRIARRSRTIAWGGWLLAAALSTVGCASFSREDPVAKFDNIQRELTETRKYPVQQASLEQKTSPLPDLPDLSPKSVTQKVKEVAGYGTKPDEAKQLYAEAEQAYREAVELDEDERAGRLLKVADQFRSAAALWPSSALEEDALFMAGESYFFADSYPKANEEYERLLKKFPNSRYLDRAEAKRFSIAQFWLARNEQNPDQFYEFNLFDGTRPRRDTGGHALRVFDRIRFDDPTGKLADDATLALANAAFRKGDYVKADEFYTDLRRTFPSSEHAFDAHFIGLKAKLLAYRGPDYAGTLLDEAEVLVTQIRKQFPDRADQESEYLNRAYAEVRFRKAERLWSRVSYHRMRQEYGAARYYARQLLDEFSDTPFKAKADEMMASSQNKPATPPQRLSWLVNMFPESDPVKPLIKSSSAATKRR
;
A
#
# COMPACT_ATOMS: atom_id res chain seq x y z
N MET A 1 -46.75 -63.07 13.18
CA MET A 1 -46.55 -64.52 12.94
C MET A 1 -45.62 -64.67 11.75
N VAL A 2 -44.36 -65.06 11.97
CA VAL A 2 -43.75 -66.36 11.55
C VAL A 2 -43.71 -66.50 10.01
N SER A 3 -42.65 -66.86 9.30
CA SER A 3 -41.22 -67.11 9.52
C SER A 3 -40.64 -67.52 8.17
N THR A 4 -39.40 -67.08 7.87
CA THR A 4 -38.32 -67.78 7.12
C THR A 4 -38.48 -68.30 5.68
N GLY A 5 -37.46 -67.99 4.87
CA GLY A 5 -36.81 -68.97 3.95
C GLY A 5 -36.61 -68.49 2.50
N LYS A 6 -35.49 -67.84 2.14
CA LYS A 6 -34.24 -68.38 1.52
C LYS A 6 -34.36 -68.82 0.05
N SER A 7 -33.61 -68.16 -0.85
CA SER A 7 -32.84 -68.73 -2.00
C SER A 7 -32.54 -67.62 -3.04
N ASP A 8 -31.38 -66.97 -3.02
CA ASP A 8 -30.10 -67.31 -3.69
C ASP A 8 -30.01 -66.93 -5.20
N ARG A 9 -29.10 -65.97 -5.46
CA ARG A 9 -28.22 -65.73 -6.62
C ARG A 9 -28.78 -65.63 -8.05
N ILE A 10 -28.38 -64.54 -8.73
CA ILE A 10 -27.45 -64.59 -9.88
C ILE A 10 -26.64 -63.28 -9.92
N ALA A 11 -25.32 -63.44 -9.90
CA ALA A 11 -24.34 -62.39 -10.01
C ALA A 11 -24.12 -61.98 -11.47
N ARG A 12 -24.09 -60.69 -11.78
CA ARG A 12 -23.42 -60.14 -12.97
C ARG A 12 -22.28 -59.24 -12.51
N ARG A 13 -21.06 -59.78 -12.61
CA ARG A 13 -19.79 -59.06 -12.55
C ARG A 13 -19.66 -58.19 -13.81
N SER A 14 -19.79 -56.88 -13.69
CA SER A 14 -19.22 -55.94 -14.66
C SER A 14 -17.79 -55.63 -14.23
N ARG A 15 -16.82 -56.11 -15.01
CA ARG A 15 -15.41 -55.73 -14.90
C ARG A 15 -15.28 -54.29 -15.41
N THR A 16 -15.13 -53.32 -14.51
CA THR A 16 -14.59 -52.01 -14.86
C THR A 16 -13.10 -51.99 -14.50
N ILE A 17 -12.33 -51.61 -15.50
CA ILE A 17 -10.88 -51.52 -15.50
C ILE A 17 -10.49 -50.35 -14.59
N ALA A 18 -9.94 -50.66 -13.42
CA ALA A 18 -9.26 -49.68 -12.57
C ALA A 18 -7.85 -49.46 -13.14
N TRP A 19 -7.64 -48.33 -13.81
CA TRP A 19 -6.31 -47.76 -13.98
C TRP A 19 -6.20 -46.56 -13.06
N GLY A 20 -5.31 -46.70 -12.08
CA GLY A 20 -5.00 -45.69 -11.09
C GLY A 20 -4.45 -44.42 -11.72
N GLY A 21 -4.87 -43.29 -11.16
CA GLY A 21 -4.44 -41.98 -11.62
C GLY A 21 -4.99 -40.84 -10.80
N TRP A 22 -5.22 -41.04 -9.50
CA TRP A 22 -5.57 -39.97 -8.56
C TRP A 22 -4.97 -40.35 -7.21
N LEU A 23 -3.83 -39.74 -6.86
CA LEU A 23 -3.33 -39.52 -5.50
C LEU A 23 -1.90 -38.97 -5.60
N LEU A 24 -1.76 -37.70 -5.98
CA LEU A 24 -0.57 -36.87 -5.69
C LEU A 24 -0.97 -35.38 -5.79
N ALA A 25 -2.04 -35.02 -5.09
CA ALA A 25 -2.48 -33.64 -4.90
C ALA A 25 -2.95 -33.45 -3.46
N ALA A 26 -2.07 -33.74 -2.50
CA ALA A 26 -2.30 -33.48 -1.08
C ALA A 26 -0.97 -33.54 -0.31
N ALA A 27 -0.04 -32.61 -0.57
CA ALA A 27 1.14 -32.41 0.28
C ALA A 27 1.80 -31.04 0.03
N LEU A 28 1.02 -29.95 0.01
CA LEU A 28 1.55 -28.57 0.00
C LEU A 28 0.63 -27.68 0.84
N SER A 29 0.55 -27.96 2.14
CA SER A 29 -0.20 -27.10 3.06
C SER A 29 0.30 -27.17 4.50
N THR A 30 1.58 -27.36 4.75
CA THR A 30 2.17 -27.16 6.10
C THR A 30 3.67 -26.90 6.02
N VAL A 31 4.09 -25.71 5.58
CA VAL A 31 5.45 -25.20 5.88
C VAL A 31 5.37 -23.70 6.14
N GLY A 32 5.43 -23.33 7.41
CA GLY A 32 6.07 -22.10 7.91
C GLY A 32 5.55 -20.76 7.38
N CYS A 33 4.33 -20.37 7.77
CA CYS A 33 3.96 -18.95 7.92
C CYS A 33 4.02 -18.61 9.41
N ALA A 34 5.23 -18.55 9.98
CA ALA A 34 5.46 -18.19 11.37
C ALA A 34 6.52 -17.09 11.44
N SER A 35 6.08 -15.88 11.08
CA SER A 35 6.77 -14.61 11.40
C SER A 35 5.97 -13.38 11.04
N PHE A 36 4.87 -13.51 10.27
CA PHE A 36 3.74 -12.64 10.51
C PHE A 36 3.06 -13.18 11.76
N SER A 37 3.30 -12.55 12.91
CA SER A 37 2.28 -12.54 13.95
C SER A 37 1.01 -12.11 13.22
N ARG A 38 0.14 -13.05 12.88
CA ARG A 38 -1.25 -12.73 12.59
C ARG A 38 -1.75 -12.15 13.91
N GLU A 39 -1.52 -10.86 14.12
CA GLU A 39 -2.39 -10.09 14.96
C GLU A 39 -3.78 -10.42 14.45
N ASP A 40 -4.54 -11.15 15.26
CA ASP A 40 -5.91 -11.46 14.96
C ASP A 40 -6.60 -10.12 14.63
N PRO A 41 -7.17 -9.94 13.43
CA PRO A 41 -7.85 -8.70 13.05
C PRO A 41 -8.92 -8.29 14.08
N VAL A 42 -9.49 -9.27 14.79
CA VAL A 42 -10.39 -9.05 15.93
C VAL A 42 -9.64 -8.43 17.10
N ALA A 43 -8.56 -9.08 17.58
CA ALA A 43 -7.76 -8.55 18.68
C ALA A 43 -7.12 -7.18 18.38
N LYS A 44 -6.68 -6.95 17.14
CA LYS A 44 -6.12 -5.67 16.70
C LYS A 44 -7.14 -4.55 16.76
N PHE A 45 -8.34 -4.78 16.23
CA PHE A 45 -9.42 -3.80 16.34
C PHE A 45 -9.84 -3.59 17.79
N ASP A 46 -9.95 -4.64 18.60
CA ASP A 46 -10.33 -4.49 20.01
C ASP A 46 -9.29 -3.66 20.78
N ASN A 47 -8.01 -3.81 20.45
CA ASN A 47 -6.93 -2.99 21.00
C ASN A 47 -7.04 -1.54 20.52
N ILE A 48 -7.19 -1.31 19.21
CA ILE A 48 -7.37 0.04 18.63
C ILE A 48 -8.62 0.71 19.23
N GLN A 49 -9.71 -0.04 19.38
CA GLN A 49 -10.95 0.43 19.99
C GLN A 49 -10.72 0.76 21.46
N ARG A 50 -9.99 -0.07 22.21
CA ARG A 50 -9.62 0.22 23.60
C ARG A 50 -8.75 1.48 23.71
N GLU A 51 -7.71 1.61 22.90
CA GLU A 51 -6.84 2.80 22.84
C GLU A 51 -7.64 4.07 22.47
N LEU A 52 -8.53 3.97 21.49
CA LEU A 52 -9.45 5.05 21.15
C LEU A 52 -10.40 5.38 22.29
N THR A 53 -10.91 4.37 23.00
CA THR A 53 -11.78 4.56 24.16
C THR A 53 -11.02 5.16 25.35
N GLU A 54 -9.75 4.84 25.52
CA GLU A 54 -8.89 5.41 26.56
C GLU A 54 -8.51 6.86 26.24
N THR A 55 -8.15 7.16 24.99
CA THR A 55 -7.94 8.54 24.55
C THR A 55 -9.22 9.37 24.63
N ARG A 56 -10.41 8.73 24.57
CA ARG A 56 -11.69 9.39 24.86
C ARG A 56 -11.89 9.78 26.33
N LYS A 57 -11.21 9.14 27.29
CA LYS A 57 -11.39 9.42 28.73
C LYS A 57 -10.68 10.68 29.20
N TYR A 58 -9.70 11.17 28.44
CA TYR A 58 -8.88 12.33 28.81
C TYR A 58 -8.99 13.44 27.77
N PRO A 59 -10.07 14.24 27.80
CA PRO A 59 -10.21 15.40 26.93
C PRO A 59 -9.08 16.41 27.18
N VAL A 60 -8.62 17.07 26.11
CA VAL A 60 -7.51 18.04 26.15
C VAL A 60 -7.84 19.18 27.12
N GLN A 61 -7.04 19.35 28.18
CA GLN A 61 -6.96 20.59 28.96
C GLN A 61 -6.14 21.62 28.15
N GLN A 62 -6.71 22.79 27.95
CA GLN A 62 -6.38 23.80 26.92
C GLN A 62 -4.91 24.17 26.71
N ALA A 63 -4.64 24.71 25.51
CA ALA A 63 -3.54 25.65 25.27
C ALA A 63 -4.00 27.07 25.66
N SER A 64 -3.19 27.76 26.48
CA SER A 64 -3.38 29.15 26.87
C SER A 64 -3.43 30.09 25.66
N LEU A 65 -4.37 31.05 25.67
CA LEU A 65 -4.50 32.14 24.70
C LEU A 65 -3.33 33.14 24.78
N GLU A 66 -2.08 32.72 24.58
CA GLU A 66 -0.94 33.64 24.43
C GLU A 66 0.14 33.08 23.49
N GLN A 67 0.18 33.54 22.23
CA GLN A 67 1.18 34.49 21.68
C GLN A 67 1.09 34.55 20.14
N LYS A 68 1.28 35.78 19.62
CA LYS A 68 1.24 36.15 18.19
C LYS A 68 2.10 35.22 17.30
N THR A 69 1.47 34.62 16.31
CA THR A 69 2.10 34.34 15.02
C THR A 69 1.42 35.18 13.95
N SER A 70 2.09 36.22 13.48
CA SER A 70 1.74 36.85 12.21
C SER A 70 1.89 35.81 11.10
N PRO A 71 0.91 35.58 10.22
CA PRO A 71 1.13 34.77 9.03
C PRO A 71 2.19 35.45 8.17
N LEU A 72 3.23 34.72 7.76
CA LEU A 72 4.06 35.14 6.63
C LEU A 72 3.17 35.18 5.38
N PRO A 73 3.31 36.19 4.51
CA PRO A 73 2.50 36.27 3.29
C PRO A 73 3.02 35.24 2.27
N ASP A 74 2.20 34.23 1.97
CA ASP A 74 2.44 33.35 0.82
C ASP A 74 2.24 34.10 -0.51
N LEU A 75 3.07 33.76 -1.49
CA LEU A 75 3.00 34.28 -2.87
C LEU A 75 1.62 34.00 -3.49
N PRO A 76 1.02 34.96 -4.21
CA PRO A 76 -0.38 34.87 -4.60
C PRO A 76 -0.63 33.84 -5.72
N ASP A 77 -1.50 32.85 -5.44
CA ASP A 77 -2.24 32.12 -6.48
C ASP A 77 -3.20 33.06 -7.22
N LEU A 78 -2.95 33.27 -8.51
CA LEU A 78 -3.66 34.19 -9.41
C LEU A 78 -4.81 33.51 -10.18
N SER A 79 -5.51 32.54 -9.56
CA SER A 79 -6.69 31.94 -10.17
C SER A 79 -7.94 32.86 -10.02
N PRO A 80 -8.83 32.98 -11.02
CA PRO A 80 -9.98 33.92 -10.96
C PRO A 80 -10.96 33.65 -9.80
N LYS A 81 -10.98 32.42 -9.28
CA LYS A 81 -11.81 32.00 -8.14
C LYS A 81 -11.18 32.37 -6.79
N SER A 82 -9.84 32.37 -6.67
CA SER A 82 -9.15 32.78 -5.43
C SER A 82 -9.23 34.30 -5.22
N VAL A 83 -9.26 35.09 -6.31
CA VAL A 83 -9.40 36.55 -6.26
C VAL A 83 -10.76 36.98 -5.70
N THR A 84 -11.85 36.30 -6.05
CA THR A 84 -13.20 36.64 -5.56
C THR A 84 -13.42 36.24 -4.09
N GLN A 85 -12.73 35.21 -3.60
CA GLN A 85 -12.71 34.83 -2.19
C GLN A 85 -11.83 35.78 -1.36
N LYS A 86 -10.63 36.12 -1.87
CA LYS A 86 -9.71 37.06 -1.22
C LYS A 86 -10.24 38.49 -1.16
N VAL A 87 -11.06 38.94 -2.11
CA VAL A 87 -11.72 40.26 -2.05
C VAL A 87 -12.77 40.32 -0.92
N LYS A 88 -13.35 39.19 -0.49
CA LYS A 88 -14.19 39.14 0.71
C LYS A 88 -13.38 39.08 2.01
N GLU A 89 -12.18 38.50 1.99
CA GLU A 89 -11.28 38.44 3.16
C GLU A 89 -10.46 39.72 3.39
N VAL A 90 -10.17 40.49 2.34
CA VAL A 90 -9.35 41.73 2.39
C VAL A 90 -10.19 42.99 2.63
N ALA A 91 -11.51 42.94 2.42
CA ALA A 91 -12.43 43.99 2.85
C ALA A 91 -12.86 43.72 4.29
N GLY A 92 -12.12 44.23 5.27
CA GLY A 92 -12.37 44.10 6.72
C GLY A 92 -13.69 44.72 7.23
N TYR A 93 -14.82 44.29 6.67
CA TYR A 93 -16.18 44.57 7.09
C TYR A 93 -16.84 43.23 7.44
N GLY A 94 -16.72 42.78 8.69
CA GLY A 94 -17.52 41.65 9.19
C GLY A 94 -16.92 40.76 10.28
N THR A 95 -15.65 40.93 10.67
CA THR A 95 -15.07 40.15 11.78
C THR A 95 -15.53 40.71 13.13
N LYS A 96 -15.84 39.82 14.07
CA LYS A 96 -16.31 40.19 15.42
C LYS A 96 -15.47 39.50 16.50
N PRO A 97 -14.27 40.03 16.80
CA PRO A 97 -13.31 39.36 17.69
C PRO A 97 -13.84 39.13 19.11
N ASP A 98 -14.56 40.11 19.68
CA ASP A 98 -15.06 40.00 21.05
C ASP A 98 -16.21 38.99 21.15
N GLU A 99 -17.13 38.97 20.17
CA GLU A 99 -18.18 37.96 20.06
C GLU A 99 -17.58 36.56 19.84
N ALA A 100 -16.52 36.43 19.03
CA ALA A 100 -15.81 35.18 18.82
C ALA A 100 -15.16 34.65 20.11
N LYS A 101 -14.51 35.51 20.89
CA LYS A 101 -13.90 35.15 22.18
C LYS A 101 -14.94 34.71 23.20
N GLN A 102 -16.05 35.45 23.29
CA GLN A 102 -17.14 35.11 24.19
C GLN A 102 -17.74 33.75 23.82
N LEU A 103 -18.08 33.55 22.54
CA LEU A 103 -18.66 32.30 22.07
C LEU A 103 -17.70 31.12 22.22
N TYR A 104 -16.40 31.34 22.01
CA TYR A 104 -15.38 30.33 22.26
C TYR A 104 -15.34 29.93 23.75
N ALA A 105 -15.32 30.90 24.66
CA ALA A 105 -15.33 30.63 26.10
C ALA A 105 -16.59 29.88 26.55
N GLU A 106 -17.76 30.26 26.02
CA GLU A 106 -19.03 29.56 26.27
C GLU A 106 -19.01 28.12 25.74
N ALA A 107 -18.51 27.91 24.51
CA ALA A 107 -18.36 26.59 23.92
C ALA A 107 -17.41 25.70 24.73
N GLU A 108 -16.35 26.30 25.27
CA GLU A 108 -15.35 25.60 26.05
C GLU A 108 -15.86 25.20 27.43
N GLN A 109 -16.62 26.06 28.10
CA GLN A 109 -17.33 25.66 29.32
C GLN A 109 -18.31 24.52 29.02
N ALA A 110 -19.11 24.64 27.95
CA ALA A 110 -20.05 23.61 27.54
C ALA A 110 -19.35 22.29 27.17
N TYR A 111 -18.13 22.36 26.61
CA TYR A 111 -17.29 21.20 26.33
C TYR A 111 -16.89 20.48 27.62
N ARG A 112 -16.38 21.22 28.61
CA ARG A 112 -15.99 20.66 29.92
C ARG A 112 -17.18 20.03 30.65
N GLU A 113 -18.35 20.63 30.56
CA GLU A 113 -19.58 20.04 31.12
C GLU A 113 -20.00 18.78 30.34
N ALA A 114 -19.91 18.81 29.01
CA ALA A 114 -20.34 17.72 28.15
C ALA A 114 -19.51 16.44 28.34
N VAL A 115 -18.20 16.57 28.54
CA VAL A 115 -17.30 15.41 28.69
C VAL A 115 -17.50 14.64 30.00
N GLU A 116 -18.09 15.27 31.02
CA GLU A 116 -18.42 14.66 32.31
C GLU A 116 -19.80 13.97 32.31
N LEU A 117 -20.59 14.14 31.24
CA LEU A 117 -21.89 13.48 31.11
C LEU A 117 -21.75 11.99 30.80
N ASP A 118 -22.82 11.24 31.06
CA ASP A 118 -22.95 9.86 30.64
C ASP A 118 -22.86 9.72 29.11
N GLU A 119 -22.40 8.55 28.64
CA GLU A 119 -22.05 8.30 27.24
C GLU A 119 -23.18 8.65 26.25
N ASP A 120 -24.42 8.31 26.59
CA ASP A 120 -25.61 8.54 25.76
C ASP A 120 -25.91 10.03 25.55
N GLU A 121 -25.75 10.85 26.60
CA GLU A 121 -26.03 12.29 26.55
C GLU A 121 -24.83 13.09 26.03
N ARG A 122 -23.62 12.63 26.35
CA ARG A 122 -22.34 13.24 25.98
C ARG A 122 -22.23 13.45 24.48
N ALA A 123 -22.51 12.42 23.67
CA ALA A 123 -22.37 12.51 22.21
C ALA A 123 -23.27 13.62 21.63
N GLY A 124 -24.55 13.64 22.02
CA GLY A 124 -25.51 14.65 21.57
C GLY A 124 -25.13 16.07 22.00
N ARG A 125 -24.56 16.24 23.20
CA ARG A 125 -24.10 17.54 23.69
C ARG A 125 -22.85 18.01 22.94
N LEU A 126 -21.88 17.14 22.74
CA LEU A 126 -20.63 17.45 22.04
C LEU A 126 -20.84 17.82 20.57
N LEU A 127 -21.83 17.23 19.89
CA LEU A 127 -22.21 17.65 18.53
C LEU A 127 -22.62 19.13 18.48
N LYS A 128 -23.38 19.60 19.47
CA LYS A 128 -23.79 21.02 19.56
C LYS A 128 -22.61 21.92 19.91
N VAL A 129 -21.73 21.46 20.81
CA VAL A 129 -20.51 22.18 21.19
C VAL A 129 -19.58 22.37 19.99
N ALA A 130 -19.43 21.34 19.15
CA ALA A 130 -18.66 21.44 17.91
C ALA A 130 -19.19 22.56 16.99
N ASP A 131 -20.51 22.69 16.86
CA ASP A 131 -21.13 23.75 16.06
C ASP A 131 -20.90 25.15 16.67
N GLN A 132 -20.83 25.28 18.00
CA GLN A 132 -20.47 26.53 18.68
C GLN A 132 -19.01 26.93 18.40
N PHE A 133 -18.07 25.98 18.49
CA PHE A 133 -16.68 26.24 18.11
C PHE A 133 -16.55 26.64 16.64
N ARG A 134 -17.23 25.96 15.72
CA ARG A 134 -17.25 26.34 14.29
C ARG A 134 -17.80 27.75 14.07
N SER A 135 -18.79 28.15 14.85
CA SER A 135 -19.38 29.49 14.80
C SER A 135 -18.38 30.54 15.30
N ALA A 136 -17.66 30.26 16.39
CA ALA A 136 -16.59 31.12 16.89
C ALA A 136 -15.45 31.27 15.86
N ALA A 137 -15.06 30.17 15.21
CA ALA A 137 -14.08 30.14 14.13
C ALA A 137 -14.49 31.07 12.96
N ALA A 138 -15.76 31.03 12.55
CA ALA A 138 -16.28 31.84 11.45
C ALA A 138 -16.36 33.34 11.77
N LEU A 139 -16.50 33.72 13.05
CA LEU A 139 -16.59 35.13 13.47
C LEU A 139 -15.23 35.86 13.43
N TRP A 140 -14.13 35.13 13.52
CA TRP A 140 -12.79 35.71 13.49
C TRP A 140 -11.81 34.90 12.62
N PRO A 141 -11.99 34.92 11.29
CA PRO A 141 -11.15 34.17 10.36
C PRO A 141 -9.68 34.62 10.38
N SER A 142 -8.80 33.70 10.04
CA SER A 142 -7.33 33.81 9.99
C SER A 142 -6.70 34.24 11.31
N SER A 143 -7.37 33.94 12.43
CA SER A 143 -6.91 34.25 13.78
C SER A 143 -6.43 33.00 14.52
N ALA A 144 -5.64 33.20 15.58
CA ALA A 144 -5.28 32.13 16.51
C ALA A 144 -6.51 31.48 17.16
N LEU A 145 -7.58 32.26 17.37
CA LEU A 145 -8.85 31.74 17.89
C LEU A 145 -9.54 30.83 16.88
N GLU A 146 -9.48 31.15 15.58
CA GLU A 146 -10.01 30.24 14.55
C GLU A 146 -9.27 28.91 14.56
N GLU A 147 -7.94 28.94 14.63
CA GLU A 147 -7.11 27.73 14.73
C GLU A 147 -7.52 26.87 15.95
N ASP A 148 -7.62 27.50 17.13
CA ASP A 148 -8.05 26.85 18.38
C ASP A 148 -9.47 26.28 18.25
N ALA A 149 -10.39 27.06 17.68
CA ALA A 149 -11.79 26.68 17.52
C ALA A 149 -11.99 25.54 16.52
N LEU A 150 -11.25 25.53 15.40
CA LEU A 150 -11.30 24.41 14.45
C LEU A 150 -10.76 23.12 15.07
N PHE A 151 -9.67 23.20 15.83
CA PHE A 151 -9.15 22.05 16.56
C PHE A 151 -10.16 21.52 17.58
N MET A 152 -10.74 22.40 18.41
CA MET A 152 -11.72 22.03 19.42
C MET A 152 -13.05 21.53 18.82
N ALA A 153 -13.45 22.01 17.64
CA ALA A 153 -14.57 21.45 16.88
C ALA A 153 -14.27 20.00 16.44
N GLY A 154 -13.06 19.74 15.94
CA GLY A 154 -12.58 18.40 15.61
C GLY A 154 -12.60 17.46 16.81
N GLU A 155 -12.06 17.90 17.95
CA GLU A 155 -12.10 17.15 19.21
C GLU A 155 -13.56 16.86 19.61
N SER A 156 -14.42 17.88 19.62
CA SER A 156 -15.85 17.71 19.97
C SER A 156 -16.54 16.67 19.09
N TYR A 157 -16.31 16.67 17.78
CA TYR A 157 -16.84 15.63 16.91
C TYR A 157 -16.19 14.25 17.15
N PHE A 158 -14.91 14.20 17.48
CA PHE A 158 -14.19 12.96 17.77
C PHE A 158 -14.73 12.27 19.03
N PHE A 159 -14.93 13.01 20.12
CA PHE A 159 -15.51 12.49 21.36
C PHE A 159 -17.02 12.23 21.26
N ALA A 160 -17.68 12.75 20.21
CA ALA A 160 -19.06 12.43 19.86
C ALA A 160 -19.20 11.26 18.86
N ASP A 161 -18.11 10.52 18.59
CA ASP A 161 -18.03 9.40 17.64
C ASP A 161 -18.36 9.76 16.19
N SER A 162 -18.48 11.05 15.89
CA SER A 162 -18.76 11.57 14.56
C SER A 162 -17.46 11.71 13.77
N TYR A 163 -16.78 10.59 13.56
CA TYR A 163 -15.45 10.53 12.94
C TYR A 163 -15.35 11.18 11.55
N PRO A 164 -16.34 11.05 10.63
CA PRO A 164 -16.31 11.77 9.36
C PRO A 164 -16.21 13.28 9.57
N LYS A 165 -17.04 13.86 10.45
CA LYS A 165 -17.00 15.30 10.75
C LYS A 165 -15.72 15.70 11.48
N ALA A 166 -15.23 14.87 12.40
CA ALA A 166 -13.97 15.12 13.09
C ALA A 166 -12.82 15.24 12.09
N ASN A 167 -12.67 14.26 11.18
CA ASN A 167 -11.66 14.31 10.13
C ASN A 167 -11.83 15.51 9.20
N GLU A 168 -13.06 15.89 8.83
CA GLU A 168 -13.32 17.08 8.02
C GLU A 168 -12.85 18.37 8.70
N GLU A 169 -13.06 18.53 10.01
CA GLU A 169 -12.60 19.71 10.75
C GLU A 169 -11.08 19.71 10.95
N TYR A 170 -10.45 18.56 11.24
CA TYR A 170 -8.98 18.47 11.29
C TYR A 170 -8.36 18.75 9.91
N GLU A 171 -8.91 18.23 8.83
CA GLU A 171 -8.45 18.52 7.47
C GLU A 171 -8.62 20.01 7.13
N ARG A 172 -9.72 20.63 7.56
CA ARG A 172 -9.93 22.07 7.41
C ARG A 172 -8.88 22.88 8.17
N LEU A 173 -8.60 22.51 9.42
CA LEU A 173 -7.57 23.12 10.26
C LEU A 173 -6.21 23.06 9.55
N LEU A 174 -5.75 21.87 9.18
CA LEU A 174 -4.41 21.67 8.59
C LEU A 174 -4.28 22.33 7.21
N LYS A 175 -5.34 22.33 6.40
CA LYS A 175 -5.33 23.02 5.11
C LYS A 175 -5.27 24.54 5.27
N LYS A 176 -5.96 25.10 6.25
CA LYS A 176 -5.99 26.56 6.48
C LYS A 176 -4.77 27.05 7.25
N PHE A 177 -4.24 26.22 8.15
CA PHE A 177 -3.09 26.49 8.99
C PHE A 177 -2.06 25.36 8.85
N PRO A 178 -1.29 25.32 7.74
CA PRO A 178 -0.31 24.25 7.49
C PRO A 178 0.77 24.11 8.56
N ASN A 179 1.06 25.18 9.32
CA ASN A 179 2.00 25.18 10.43
C ASN A 179 1.27 25.30 11.78
N SER A 180 0.10 24.65 11.90
CA SER A 180 -0.71 24.72 13.11
C SER A 180 0.05 24.18 14.32
N ARG A 181 -0.14 24.82 15.49
CA ARG A 181 0.36 24.28 16.77
C ARG A 181 -0.26 22.93 17.13
N TYR A 182 -1.36 22.58 16.48
CA TYR A 182 -2.09 21.32 16.66
C TYR A 182 -1.76 20.28 15.60
N LEU A 183 -0.81 20.53 14.70
CA LEU A 183 -0.50 19.64 13.57
C LEU A 183 -0.36 18.18 14.01
N ASP A 184 0.61 17.90 14.87
CA ASP A 184 0.89 16.54 15.38
C ASP A 184 -0.36 15.90 16.02
N ARG A 185 -1.14 16.68 16.78
CA ARG A 185 -2.33 16.17 17.50
C ARG A 185 -3.46 15.86 16.54
N ALA A 186 -3.75 16.77 15.61
CA ALA A 186 -4.78 16.60 14.60
C ALA A 186 -4.45 15.42 13.69
N GLU A 187 -3.20 15.28 13.25
CA GLU A 187 -2.76 14.14 12.45
C GLU A 187 -2.87 12.82 13.21
N ALA A 188 -2.45 12.78 14.49
CA ALA A 188 -2.62 11.58 15.32
C ALA A 188 -4.09 11.17 15.45
N LYS A 189 -5.02 12.12 15.59
CA LYS A 189 -6.46 11.85 15.63
C LYS A 189 -6.97 11.33 14.28
N ARG A 190 -6.60 11.98 13.16
CA ARG A 190 -6.94 11.52 11.80
C ARG A 190 -6.41 10.10 11.54
N PHE A 191 -5.17 9.83 11.94
CA PHE A 191 -4.53 8.54 11.81
C PHE A 191 -5.27 7.46 12.61
N SER A 192 -5.63 7.75 13.86
CA SER A 192 -6.40 6.84 14.72
C SER A 192 -7.79 6.53 14.15
N ILE A 193 -8.48 7.54 13.60
CA ILE A 193 -9.75 7.37 12.87
C ILE A 193 -9.56 6.41 11.69
N ALA A 194 -8.50 6.61 10.90
CA ALA A 194 -8.21 5.77 9.75
C ALA A 194 -7.91 4.33 10.17
N GLN A 195 -7.11 4.12 11.21
CA GLN A 195 -6.82 2.80 11.74
C GLN A 195 -8.09 2.06 12.19
N PHE A 196 -8.95 2.74 12.94
CA PHE A 196 -10.22 2.18 13.41
C PHE A 196 -11.10 1.69 12.27
N TRP A 197 -11.31 2.54 11.26
CA TRP A 197 -12.18 2.22 10.14
C TRP A 197 -11.58 1.17 9.21
N LEU A 198 -10.26 1.18 9.02
CA LEU A 198 -9.58 0.12 8.28
C LEU A 198 -9.72 -1.23 9.01
N ALA A 199 -9.46 -1.28 10.32
CA ALA A 199 -9.56 -2.49 11.12
C ALA A 199 -11.00 -3.03 11.16
N ARG A 200 -12.00 -2.15 11.32
CA ARG A 200 -13.42 -2.55 11.25
C ARG A 200 -13.78 -3.13 9.89
N ASN A 201 -13.35 -2.48 8.81
CA ASN A 201 -13.61 -2.95 7.44
C ASN A 201 -12.89 -4.28 7.16
N GLU A 202 -11.78 -4.58 7.83
CA GLU A 202 -11.10 -5.87 7.70
C GLU A 202 -11.87 -7.01 8.38
N GLN A 203 -12.57 -6.73 9.47
CA GLN A 203 -13.43 -7.70 10.13
C GLN A 203 -14.76 -7.90 9.39
N ASN A 204 -15.40 -6.80 9.03
CA ASN A 204 -16.68 -6.79 8.36
C ASN A 204 -16.60 -5.83 7.16
N PRO A 205 -16.13 -6.33 6.00
CA PRO A 205 -15.98 -5.51 4.81
C PRO A 205 -17.31 -4.98 4.30
N ASP A 206 -17.38 -3.66 4.09
CA ASP A 206 -18.55 -3.03 3.48
C ASP A 206 -18.78 -3.61 2.07
N GLN A 207 -20.01 -4.05 1.80
CA GLN A 207 -20.38 -4.48 0.45
C GLN A 207 -20.59 -3.27 -0.46
N PHE A 208 -20.39 -3.43 -1.77
CA PHE A 208 -20.49 -2.29 -2.72
C PHE A 208 -21.89 -1.64 -2.76
N TYR A 209 -22.93 -2.37 -2.33
CA TYR A 209 -24.34 -1.97 -2.27
C TYR A 209 -24.78 -1.48 -0.89
N GLU A 210 -23.91 -1.52 0.12
CA GLU A 210 -24.26 -1.02 1.45
C GLU A 210 -24.16 0.51 1.49
N PHE A 211 -25.27 1.15 1.86
CA PHE A 211 -25.36 2.58 2.05
C PHE A 211 -25.70 2.90 3.49
N ASN A 212 -24.93 3.79 4.08
CA ASN A 212 -25.21 4.36 5.37
C ASN A 212 -26.01 5.66 5.21
N LEU A 213 -27.29 5.62 5.58
CA LEU A 213 -28.23 6.75 5.45
C LEU A 213 -28.55 7.44 6.78
N PHE A 214 -28.40 6.75 7.91
CA PHE A 214 -28.92 7.20 9.20
C PHE A 214 -27.87 7.29 10.30
N ASP A 215 -26.70 6.68 10.14
CA ASP A 215 -25.66 6.64 11.16
C ASP A 215 -24.60 7.71 10.88
N GLY A 216 -24.57 8.78 11.67
CA GLY A 216 -23.61 9.87 11.51
C GLY A 216 -22.17 9.50 11.91
N THR A 217 -21.96 8.35 12.55
CA THR A 217 -20.65 7.96 13.05
C THR A 217 -19.72 7.47 11.94
N ARG A 218 -20.26 6.97 10.81
CA ARG A 218 -19.48 6.36 9.73
C ARG A 218 -19.72 7.01 8.37
N PRO A 219 -18.79 6.86 7.41
CA PRO A 219 -18.97 7.34 6.04
C PRO A 219 -20.25 6.79 5.38
N ARG A 220 -20.76 7.48 4.36
CA ARG A 220 -21.96 7.04 3.62
C ARG A 220 -21.79 5.70 2.90
N ARG A 221 -20.57 5.36 2.49
CA ARG A 221 -20.17 4.11 1.83
C ARG A 221 -18.65 3.96 1.92
N ASP A 222 -18.15 2.74 1.74
CA ASP A 222 -16.73 2.43 1.54
C ASP A 222 -15.87 2.95 2.69
N THR A 223 -16.16 2.46 3.88
CA THR A 223 -15.47 2.83 5.11
C THR A 223 -13.97 2.55 5.02
N GLY A 224 -13.61 1.39 4.45
CA GLY A 224 -12.22 1.03 4.16
C GLY A 224 -11.54 2.01 3.19
N GLY A 225 -12.17 2.36 2.07
CA GLY A 225 -11.61 3.33 1.12
C GLY A 225 -11.49 4.75 1.70
N HIS A 226 -12.42 5.16 2.56
CA HIS A 226 -12.30 6.41 3.32
C HIS A 226 -11.10 6.40 4.27
N ALA A 227 -10.88 5.30 5.01
CA ALA A 227 -9.70 5.15 5.86
C ALA A 227 -8.39 5.25 5.07
N LEU A 228 -8.30 4.53 3.94
CA LEU A 228 -7.12 4.60 3.06
C LEU A 228 -6.89 6.00 2.51
N ARG A 229 -7.95 6.76 2.22
CA ARG A 229 -7.84 8.16 1.79
C ARG A 229 -7.26 9.04 2.90
N VAL A 230 -7.61 8.80 4.16
CA VAL A 230 -7.04 9.57 5.27
C VAL A 230 -5.54 9.31 5.42
N PHE A 231 -5.09 8.05 5.34
CA PHE A 231 -3.65 7.75 5.33
C PHE A 231 -2.92 8.38 4.13
N ASP A 232 -3.52 8.32 2.93
CA ASP A 232 -2.98 8.98 1.73
C ASP A 232 -2.85 10.49 1.92
N ARG A 233 -3.83 11.13 2.58
CA ARG A 233 -3.78 12.56 2.91
C ARG A 233 -2.69 12.90 3.91
N ILE A 234 -2.55 12.16 5.00
CA ILE A 234 -1.52 12.43 6.02
C ILE A 234 -0.13 12.51 5.38
N ARG A 235 0.25 11.53 4.54
CA ARG A 235 1.57 11.55 3.88
C ARG A 235 1.75 12.64 2.82
N PHE A 236 0.66 13.21 2.28
CA PHE A 236 0.74 14.29 1.29
C PHE A 236 0.69 15.68 1.94
N ASP A 237 -0.10 15.81 3.01
CA ASP A 237 -0.27 17.04 3.77
C ASP A 237 1.02 17.34 4.58
N ASP A 238 1.60 16.32 5.23
CA ASP A 238 2.91 16.40 5.90
C ASP A 238 3.82 15.21 5.52
N PRO A 239 4.55 15.29 4.39
CA PRO A 239 5.45 14.22 3.94
C PRO A 239 6.64 13.95 4.87
N THR A 240 6.95 14.88 5.77
CA THR A 240 8.06 14.77 6.74
C THR A 240 7.56 14.53 8.16
N GLY A 241 6.26 14.42 8.33
CA GLY A 241 5.59 14.27 9.61
C GLY A 241 5.91 12.95 10.28
N LYS A 242 5.74 12.92 11.59
CA LYS A 242 6.01 11.74 12.44
C LYS A 242 5.16 10.53 12.08
N LEU A 243 4.04 10.72 11.38
CA LEU A 243 3.09 9.67 11.00
C LEU A 243 3.11 9.37 9.50
N ALA A 244 3.97 10.04 8.72
CA ALA A 244 3.99 9.90 7.27
C ALA A 244 4.48 8.50 6.84
N ASP A 245 5.49 7.97 7.52
CA ASP A 245 6.01 6.62 7.32
C ASP A 245 5.02 5.56 7.81
N ASP A 246 4.42 5.75 8.98
CA ASP A 246 3.34 4.92 9.53
C ASP A 246 2.14 4.82 8.57
N ALA A 247 1.69 5.97 8.03
CA ALA A 247 0.59 6.03 7.09
C ALA A 247 0.93 5.33 5.77
N THR A 248 2.18 5.48 5.30
CA THR A 248 2.68 4.81 4.11
C THR A 248 2.74 3.29 4.32
N LEU A 249 3.21 2.83 5.48
CA LEU A 249 3.19 1.42 5.84
C LEU A 249 1.76 0.86 5.93
N ALA A 250 0.83 1.59 6.55
CA ALA A 250 -0.57 1.18 6.67
C ALA A 250 -1.22 0.98 5.29
N LEU A 251 -0.95 1.89 4.35
CA LEU A 251 -1.39 1.76 2.96
C LEU A 251 -0.77 0.55 2.24
N ALA A 252 0.53 0.33 2.41
CA ALA A 252 1.24 -0.80 1.82
C ALA A 252 0.67 -2.14 2.34
N ASN A 253 0.48 -2.25 3.65
CA ASN A 253 -0.10 -3.43 4.30
C ASN A 253 -1.56 -3.67 3.87
N ALA A 254 -2.37 -2.62 3.74
CA ALA A 254 -3.74 -2.74 3.26
C ALA A 254 -3.80 -3.21 1.79
N ALA A 255 -2.96 -2.65 0.91
CA ALA A 255 -2.85 -3.10 -0.48
C ALA A 255 -2.39 -4.55 -0.58
N PHE A 256 -1.39 -4.93 0.22
CA PHE A 256 -0.87 -6.30 0.28
C PHE A 256 -1.94 -7.29 0.70
N ARG A 257 -2.71 -6.98 1.76
CA ARG A 257 -3.81 -7.84 2.24
C ARG A 257 -4.95 -7.96 1.22
N LYS A 258 -5.22 -6.92 0.43
CA LYS A 258 -6.18 -6.96 -0.67
C LYS A 258 -5.70 -7.84 -1.85
N GLY A 259 -4.42 -8.22 -1.88
CA GLY A 259 -3.81 -8.94 -3.00
C GLY A 259 -3.37 -8.05 -4.16
N ASP A 260 -3.42 -6.72 -3.99
CA ASP A 260 -2.90 -5.76 -4.96
C ASP A 260 -1.39 -5.60 -4.71
N TYR A 261 -0.63 -6.63 -5.08
CA TYR A 261 0.81 -6.70 -4.81
C TYR A 261 1.62 -5.65 -5.58
N VAL A 262 1.11 -5.17 -6.71
CA VAL A 262 1.75 -4.08 -7.47
C VAL A 262 1.68 -2.79 -6.66
N LYS A 263 0.48 -2.42 -6.21
CA LYS A 263 0.30 -1.21 -5.40
C LYS A 263 0.97 -1.32 -4.03
N ALA A 264 0.98 -2.51 -3.45
CA ALA A 264 1.73 -2.76 -2.21
C ALA A 264 3.23 -2.50 -2.41
N ASP A 265 3.81 -3.01 -3.49
CA ASP A 265 5.23 -2.79 -3.82
C ASP A 265 5.56 -1.32 -4.07
N GLU A 266 4.66 -0.57 -4.73
CA GLU A 266 4.80 0.89 -4.89
C GLU A 266 4.95 1.57 -3.52
N PHE A 267 4.02 1.33 -2.59
CA PHE A 267 4.08 1.95 -1.26
C PHE A 267 5.28 1.48 -0.42
N TYR A 268 5.66 0.19 -0.46
CA TYR A 268 6.88 -0.25 0.22
C TYR A 268 8.13 0.36 -0.39
N THR A 269 8.14 0.58 -1.70
CA THR A 269 9.24 1.27 -2.38
C THR A 269 9.31 2.73 -1.97
N ASP A 270 8.17 3.41 -1.89
CA ASP A 270 8.10 4.78 -1.39
C ASP A 270 8.58 4.87 0.05
N LEU A 271 8.17 3.95 0.92
CA LEU A 271 8.63 3.89 2.31
C LEU A 271 10.15 3.76 2.41
N ARG A 272 10.77 2.87 1.64
CA ARG A 272 12.25 2.70 1.61
C ARG A 272 12.99 3.91 1.07
N ARG A 273 12.39 4.65 0.13
CA ARG A 273 13.05 5.78 -0.55
C ARG A 273 12.89 7.08 0.22
N THR A 274 11.70 7.33 0.73
CA THR A 274 11.32 8.57 1.42
C THR A 274 11.68 8.51 2.90
N PHE A 275 11.59 7.34 3.53
CA PHE A 275 11.88 7.17 4.96
C PHE A 275 12.92 6.06 5.25
N PRO A 276 14.17 6.18 4.76
CA PRO A 276 15.20 5.13 4.95
C PRO A 276 15.55 4.84 6.42
N SER A 277 15.35 5.83 7.31
CA SER A 277 15.62 5.74 8.74
C SER A 277 14.38 5.39 9.59
N SER A 278 13.23 5.12 8.95
CA SER A 278 12.02 4.70 9.67
C SER A 278 12.25 3.39 10.42
N GLU A 279 11.57 3.20 11.55
CA GLU A 279 11.56 1.91 12.25
C GLU A 279 10.99 0.77 11.38
N HIS A 280 10.18 1.13 10.39
CA HIS A 280 9.58 0.24 9.41
C HIS A 280 10.51 -0.13 8.25
N ALA A 281 11.76 0.34 8.25
CA ALA A 281 12.69 0.11 7.15
C ALA A 281 12.86 -1.40 6.86
N PHE A 282 12.99 -2.25 7.88
CA PHE A 282 13.07 -3.70 7.68
C PHE A 282 11.81 -4.25 7.04
N ASP A 283 10.62 -3.90 7.55
CA ASP A 283 9.33 -4.41 7.04
C ASP A 283 9.09 -3.95 5.61
N ALA A 284 9.48 -2.72 5.27
CA ALA A 284 9.43 -2.19 3.92
C ALA A 284 10.29 -2.98 2.94
N HIS A 285 11.48 -3.44 3.36
CA HIS A 285 12.31 -4.33 2.54
C HIS A 285 11.75 -5.75 2.48
N PHE A 286 11.40 -6.31 3.63
CA PHE A 286 11.01 -7.70 3.76
C PHE A 286 9.66 -8.00 3.14
N ILE A 287 8.62 -7.22 3.47
CA ILE A 287 7.28 -7.38 2.91
C ILE A 287 7.25 -6.87 1.46
N GLY A 288 8.02 -5.82 1.14
CA GLY A 288 8.23 -5.36 -0.23
C GLY A 288 8.81 -6.46 -1.13
N LEU A 289 9.79 -7.23 -0.65
CA LEU A 289 10.30 -8.41 -1.35
C LEU A 289 9.18 -9.44 -1.61
N LYS A 290 8.34 -9.73 -0.62
CA LYS A 290 7.19 -10.64 -0.81
C LYS A 290 6.23 -10.11 -1.87
N ALA A 291 5.92 -8.81 -1.82
CA ALA A 291 5.04 -8.15 -2.76
C ALA A 291 5.57 -8.26 -4.20
N LYS A 292 6.86 -8.00 -4.44
CA LYS A 292 7.48 -8.15 -5.77
C LYS A 292 7.38 -9.57 -6.32
N LEU A 293 7.63 -10.58 -5.49
CA LEU A 293 7.55 -11.99 -5.91
C LEU A 293 6.11 -12.40 -6.23
N LEU A 294 5.13 -11.93 -5.46
CA LEU A 294 3.71 -12.17 -5.69
C LEU A 294 3.16 -11.39 -6.89
N ALA A 295 3.68 -10.19 -7.16
CA ALA A 295 3.32 -9.37 -8.31
C ALA A 295 3.85 -9.92 -9.64
N TYR A 296 4.93 -10.71 -9.62
CA TYR A 296 5.53 -11.27 -10.82
C TYR A 296 4.62 -12.31 -11.50
N ARG A 297 4.30 -12.06 -12.78
CA ARG A 297 3.30 -12.84 -13.56
C ARG A 297 3.89 -13.95 -14.45
N GLY A 298 5.19 -14.20 -14.38
CA GLY A 298 5.84 -15.26 -15.16
C GLY A 298 6.71 -14.76 -16.31
N PRO A 299 7.29 -15.68 -17.09
CA PRO A 299 8.45 -15.41 -17.92
C PRO A 299 8.25 -14.46 -19.10
N ASP A 300 7.01 -14.37 -19.59
CA ASP A 300 6.63 -13.52 -20.72
C ASP A 300 6.53 -12.03 -20.33
N TYR A 301 6.54 -11.73 -19.03
CA TYR A 301 6.47 -10.36 -18.50
C TYR A 301 7.86 -9.76 -18.21
N ALA A 302 7.87 -8.46 -17.91
CA ALA A 302 9.08 -7.73 -17.54
C ALA A 302 9.78 -8.33 -16.32
N GLY A 303 11.12 -8.27 -16.32
CA GLY A 303 11.98 -8.89 -15.31
C GLY A 303 12.34 -8.03 -14.13
N THR A 304 11.97 -6.76 -14.21
CA THR A 304 12.40 -5.71 -13.28
C THR A 304 12.10 -6.09 -11.84
N LEU A 305 10.93 -6.69 -11.58
CA LEU A 305 10.56 -7.18 -10.25
C LEU A 305 11.52 -8.24 -9.69
N LEU A 306 12.06 -9.13 -10.54
CA LEU A 306 13.03 -10.14 -10.10
C LEU A 306 14.41 -9.53 -9.87
N ASP A 307 14.81 -8.56 -10.69
CA ASP A 307 16.06 -7.83 -10.53
C ASP A 307 16.05 -7.02 -9.24
N GLU A 308 14.97 -6.30 -8.97
CA GLU A 308 14.76 -5.55 -7.74
C GLU A 308 14.61 -6.47 -6.51
N ALA A 309 13.92 -7.61 -6.64
CA ALA A 309 13.82 -8.59 -5.56
C ALA A 309 15.19 -9.17 -5.16
N GLU A 310 16.07 -9.47 -6.13
CA GLU A 310 17.44 -9.94 -5.84
C GLU A 310 18.24 -8.91 -5.05
N VAL A 311 18.13 -7.63 -5.44
CA VAL A 311 18.75 -6.51 -4.74
C VAL A 311 18.20 -6.41 -3.31
N LEU A 312 16.87 -6.50 -3.12
CA LEU A 312 16.24 -6.44 -1.80
C LEU A 312 16.72 -7.55 -0.87
N VAL A 313 16.80 -8.80 -1.34
CA VAL A 313 17.34 -9.91 -0.51
C VAL A 313 18.74 -9.59 0.00
N THR A 314 19.58 -9.06 -0.88
CA THR A 314 20.97 -8.68 -0.54
C THR A 314 21.01 -7.51 0.43
N GLN A 315 20.16 -6.50 0.24
CA GLN A 315 20.05 -5.35 1.14
C GLN A 315 19.56 -5.75 2.52
N ILE A 316 18.56 -6.63 2.62
CA ILE A 316 18.03 -7.12 3.89
C ILE A 316 19.15 -7.74 4.73
N ARG A 317 19.92 -8.66 4.15
CA ARG A 317 21.04 -9.32 4.84
C ARG A 317 22.15 -8.38 5.26
N LYS A 318 22.38 -7.31 4.49
CA LYS A 318 23.45 -6.33 4.77
C LYS A 318 23.04 -5.29 5.81
N GLN A 319 21.82 -4.78 5.71
CA GLN A 319 21.34 -3.67 6.54
C GLN A 319 20.70 -4.13 7.85
N PHE A 320 20.14 -5.34 7.88
CA PHE A 320 19.39 -5.86 9.03
C PHE A 320 19.86 -7.30 9.39
N PRO A 321 21.15 -7.51 9.72
CA PRO A 321 21.71 -8.86 9.90
C PRO A 321 20.95 -9.70 10.94
N ASP A 322 20.67 -9.14 12.12
CA ASP A 322 19.99 -9.88 13.20
C ASP A 322 18.57 -10.32 12.81
N ARG A 323 17.80 -9.43 12.16
CA ARG A 323 16.45 -9.75 11.68
C ARG A 323 16.50 -10.68 10.45
N ALA A 324 17.51 -10.54 9.59
CA ALA A 324 17.71 -11.41 8.45
C ALA A 324 18.07 -12.84 8.86
N ASP A 325 18.78 -13.03 9.98
CA ASP A 325 19.09 -14.34 10.54
C ASP A 325 17.83 -15.02 11.09
N GLN A 326 16.94 -14.26 11.75
CA GLN A 326 15.63 -14.73 12.19
C GLN A 326 14.77 -15.22 11.01
N GLU A 327 14.78 -14.49 9.89
CA GLU A 327 14.04 -14.82 8.67
C GLU A 327 14.86 -15.59 7.63
N SER A 328 15.98 -16.20 8.04
CA SER A 328 16.98 -16.76 7.11
C SER A 328 16.42 -17.85 6.19
N GLU A 329 15.53 -18.69 6.69
CA GLU A 329 14.85 -19.73 5.90
C GLU A 329 14.04 -19.09 4.76
N TYR A 330 13.23 -18.07 5.06
CA TYR A 330 12.43 -17.37 4.07
C TYR A 330 13.31 -16.67 3.04
N LEU A 331 14.36 -15.97 3.47
CA LEU A 331 15.27 -15.25 2.57
C LEU A 331 16.04 -16.18 1.65
N ASN A 332 16.44 -17.36 2.14
CA ASN A 332 17.08 -18.40 1.31
C ASN A 332 16.11 -18.92 0.25
N ARG A 333 14.86 -19.22 0.63
CA ARG A 333 13.82 -19.67 -0.29
C ARG A 333 13.50 -18.59 -1.33
N ALA A 334 13.30 -17.35 -0.91
CA ALA A 334 13.02 -16.23 -1.79
C ALA A 334 14.17 -15.98 -2.78
N TYR A 335 15.42 -16.08 -2.34
CA TYR A 335 16.58 -15.97 -3.23
C TYR A 335 16.62 -17.08 -4.29
N ALA A 336 16.43 -18.34 -3.86
CA ALA A 336 16.36 -19.48 -4.76
C ALA A 336 15.19 -19.36 -5.75
N GLU A 337 14.04 -18.86 -5.31
CA GLU A 337 12.88 -18.58 -6.16
C GLU A 337 13.18 -17.50 -7.21
N VAL A 338 13.82 -16.39 -6.82
CA VAL A 338 14.24 -15.35 -7.76
C VAL A 338 15.16 -15.95 -8.84
N ARG A 339 16.16 -16.72 -8.44
CA ARG A 339 17.10 -17.37 -9.38
C ARG A 339 16.38 -18.35 -10.29
N PHE A 340 15.48 -19.17 -9.75
CA PHE A 340 14.64 -20.07 -10.52
C PHE A 340 13.81 -19.32 -11.57
N ARG A 341 13.10 -18.25 -11.19
CA ARG A 341 12.25 -17.46 -12.09
C ARG A 341 13.08 -16.73 -13.14
N LYS A 342 14.28 -16.23 -12.81
CA LYS A 342 15.20 -15.64 -13.80
C LYS A 342 15.71 -16.69 -14.80
N ALA A 343 16.07 -17.88 -14.33
CA ALA A 343 16.47 -18.99 -15.19
C ALA A 343 15.30 -19.45 -16.09
N GLU A 344 14.08 -19.50 -15.56
CA GLU A 344 12.87 -19.81 -16.32
C GLU A 344 12.65 -18.83 -17.48
N ARG A 345 12.89 -17.53 -17.25
CA ARG A 345 12.83 -16.51 -18.31
C ARG A 345 13.84 -16.74 -19.41
N LEU A 346 15.10 -17.00 -19.06
CA LEU A 346 16.13 -17.34 -20.04
C LEU A 346 15.75 -18.60 -20.80
N TRP A 347 15.23 -19.62 -20.10
CA TRP A 347 14.78 -20.86 -20.71
C TRP A 347 13.58 -20.66 -21.66
N SER A 348 12.66 -19.74 -21.35
CA SER A 348 11.59 -19.35 -22.27
C SER A 348 12.16 -18.80 -23.57
N ARG A 349 13.18 -17.92 -23.50
CA ARG A 349 13.89 -17.41 -24.69
C ARG A 349 14.62 -18.50 -25.47
N VAL A 350 15.32 -19.41 -24.76
CA VAL A 350 15.95 -20.58 -25.39
C VAL A 350 14.91 -21.39 -26.16
N SER A 351 13.77 -21.68 -25.53
CA SER A 351 12.68 -22.46 -26.10
C SER A 351 12.07 -21.78 -27.32
N TYR A 352 11.81 -20.48 -27.24
CA TYR A 352 11.29 -19.65 -28.32
C TYR A 352 12.19 -19.68 -29.56
N HIS A 353 13.49 -19.38 -29.41
CA HIS A 353 14.43 -19.39 -30.52
C HIS A 353 14.68 -20.80 -31.07
N ARG A 354 14.71 -21.81 -30.20
CA ARG A 354 14.84 -23.21 -30.61
C ARG A 354 13.67 -23.64 -31.49
N MET A 355 12.44 -23.25 -31.14
CA MET A 355 11.23 -23.57 -31.93
C MET A 355 11.28 -22.94 -33.32
N ARG A 356 11.90 -21.76 -33.45
CA ARG A 356 12.15 -21.07 -34.73
C ARG A 356 13.40 -21.55 -35.48
N GLN A 357 14.09 -22.56 -34.94
CA GLN A 357 15.36 -23.08 -35.49
C GLN A 357 16.50 -22.04 -35.51
N GLU A 358 16.41 -21.01 -34.68
CA GLU A 358 17.42 -19.98 -34.48
C GLU A 358 18.44 -20.45 -33.43
N TYR A 359 19.19 -21.52 -33.75
CA TYR A 359 20.06 -22.19 -32.79
C TYR A 359 21.24 -21.33 -32.31
N GLY A 360 21.64 -20.31 -33.07
CA GLY A 360 22.64 -19.32 -32.62
C GLY A 360 22.16 -18.56 -31.38
N ALA A 361 20.96 -17.96 -31.47
CA ALA A 361 20.35 -17.23 -30.36
C ALA A 361 19.98 -18.15 -29.19
N ALA A 362 19.46 -19.35 -29.49
CA ALA A 362 19.14 -20.32 -28.45
C ALA A 362 20.38 -20.77 -27.66
N ARG A 363 21.53 -21.00 -28.33
CA ARG A 363 22.81 -21.29 -27.66
C ARG A 363 23.35 -20.11 -26.85
N TYR A 364 23.11 -18.88 -27.31
CA TYR A 364 23.51 -17.68 -26.57
C TYR A 364 22.78 -17.60 -25.22
N TYR A 365 21.46 -17.70 -25.20
CA TYR A 365 20.69 -17.67 -23.95
C TYR A 365 20.92 -18.90 -23.07
N ALA A 366 21.15 -20.08 -23.67
CA ALA A 366 21.49 -21.28 -22.92
C ALA A 366 22.84 -21.15 -22.21
N ARG A 367 23.84 -20.55 -22.88
CA ARG A 367 25.13 -20.23 -22.25
C ARG A 367 24.96 -19.25 -21.11
N GLN A 368 24.21 -18.16 -21.30
CA GLN A 368 23.91 -17.21 -20.24
C GLN A 368 23.25 -17.90 -19.03
N LEU A 369 22.32 -18.83 -19.27
CA LEU A 369 21.68 -19.61 -18.22
C LEU A 369 22.68 -20.49 -17.46
N LEU A 370 23.61 -21.15 -18.16
CA LEU A 370 24.65 -21.97 -17.52
C LEU A 370 25.67 -21.12 -16.75
N ASP A 371 26.02 -19.95 -17.27
CA ASP A 371 26.98 -19.04 -16.64
C ASP A 371 26.39 -18.43 -15.35
N GLU A 372 25.13 -17.97 -15.41
CA GLU A 372 24.52 -17.20 -14.33
C GLU A 372 23.64 -18.04 -13.39
N PHE A 373 23.09 -19.18 -13.83
CA PHE A 373 22.04 -19.95 -13.11
C PHE A 373 22.24 -21.47 -13.13
N SER A 374 23.50 -21.93 -13.15
CA SER A 374 23.85 -23.37 -13.14
C SER A 374 23.41 -24.12 -11.87
N ASP A 375 23.12 -23.40 -10.79
CA ASP A 375 22.57 -23.92 -9.54
C ASP A 375 21.06 -24.26 -9.63
N THR A 376 20.40 -23.85 -10.70
CA THR A 376 18.96 -24.10 -10.90
C THR A 376 18.71 -25.42 -11.65
N PRO A 377 17.49 -26.00 -11.54
CA PRO A 377 17.11 -27.20 -12.31
C PRO A 377 17.15 -27.02 -13.84
N PHE A 378 17.27 -25.78 -14.34
CA PHE A 378 17.34 -25.50 -15.76
C PHE A 378 18.70 -25.83 -16.38
N LYS A 379 19.76 -26.03 -15.57
CA LYS A 379 21.09 -26.41 -16.05
C LYS A 379 21.03 -27.63 -16.97
N ALA A 380 20.40 -28.71 -16.52
CA ALA A 380 20.30 -29.95 -17.30
C ALA A 380 19.60 -29.74 -18.66
N LYS A 381 18.55 -28.90 -18.68
CA LYS A 381 17.82 -28.55 -19.91
C LYS A 381 18.69 -27.73 -20.86
N ALA A 382 19.47 -26.80 -20.34
CA ALA A 382 20.40 -26.00 -21.12
C ALA A 382 21.53 -26.86 -21.70
N ASP A 383 22.12 -27.75 -20.92
CA ASP A 383 23.14 -28.70 -21.38
C ASP A 383 22.62 -29.59 -22.52
N GLU A 384 21.42 -30.15 -22.38
CA GLU A 384 20.75 -30.95 -23.41
C GLU A 384 20.48 -30.13 -24.69
N MET A 385 20.02 -28.89 -24.54
CA MET A 385 19.80 -27.97 -25.66
C MET A 385 21.10 -27.65 -26.40
N MET A 386 22.19 -27.42 -25.67
CA MET A 386 23.51 -27.14 -26.23
C MET A 386 24.05 -28.35 -27.01
N ALA A 387 23.95 -29.56 -26.44
CA ALA A 387 24.37 -30.79 -27.11
C ALA A 387 23.57 -31.06 -28.39
N SER A 388 22.23 -30.97 -28.32
CA SER A 388 21.33 -31.24 -29.45
C SER A 388 21.40 -30.19 -30.57
N SER A 389 22.00 -29.03 -30.32
CA SER A 389 22.14 -27.94 -31.30
C SER A 389 23.57 -27.73 -31.81
N GLN A 390 24.56 -28.48 -31.32
CA GLN A 390 25.98 -28.29 -31.68
C GLN A 390 26.21 -28.31 -33.20
N ASN A 391 25.61 -29.28 -33.90
CA ASN A 391 25.76 -29.47 -35.34
C ASN A 391 24.70 -28.74 -36.20
N LYS A 392 23.87 -27.89 -35.58
CA LYS A 392 22.79 -27.18 -36.28
C LYS A 392 23.24 -25.76 -36.69
N PRO A 393 22.78 -25.26 -37.85
CA PRO A 393 23.13 -23.92 -38.32
C PRO A 393 22.62 -22.86 -37.36
N ALA A 394 23.38 -21.76 -37.21
CA ALA A 394 23.06 -20.69 -36.27
C ALA A 394 21.75 -19.96 -36.63
N THR A 395 21.49 -19.79 -37.91
CA THR A 395 20.27 -19.20 -38.46
C THR A 395 19.51 -20.25 -39.28
N PRO A 396 18.17 -20.18 -39.32
CA PRO A 396 17.37 -21.08 -40.15
C PRO A 396 17.69 -20.86 -41.64
N PRO A 397 17.69 -21.93 -42.45
CA PRO A 397 17.91 -21.80 -43.89
C PRO A 397 16.80 -20.99 -44.55
N GLN A 398 17.18 -19.94 -45.31
CA GLN A 398 16.25 -19.10 -46.05
C GLN A 398 15.71 -19.85 -47.29
N ARG A 399 14.52 -20.46 -47.16
CA ARG A 399 13.91 -21.28 -48.22
C ARG A 399 13.47 -20.47 -49.46
N LEU A 400 13.19 -19.18 -49.30
CA LEU A 400 12.75 -18.27 -50.36
C LEU A 400 13.72 -17.08 -50.49
N SER A 401 15.02 -17.35 -50.51
CA SER A 401 16.05 -16.31 -50.69
C SER A 401 15.80 -15.44 -51.92
N TRP A 402 15.26 -16.01 -53.00
CA TRP A 402 14.88 -15.29 -54.22
C TRP A 402 13.87 -14.16 -53.97
N LEU A 403 12.90 -14.36 -53.07
CA LEU A 403 11.85 -13.38 -52.77
C LEU A 403 12.39 -12.26 -51.87
N VAL A 404 13.24 -12.61 -50.91
CA VAL A 404 13.94 -11.63 -50.04
C VAL A 404 14.80 -10.69 -50.90
N ASN A 405 15.50 -11.24 -51.89
CA ASN A 405 16.35 -10.46 -52.81
C ASN A 405 15.56 -9.54 -53.76
N MET A 406 14.23 -9.70 -53.89
CA MET A 406 13.40 -8.78 -54.70
C MET A 406 13.01 -7.50 -53.95
N PHE A 407 13.19 -7.45 -52.62
CA PHE A 407 12.98 -6.25 -51.83
C PHE A 407 14.34 -5.60 -51.53
N PRO A 408 14.53 -4.29 -51.78
CA PRO A 408 15.78 -3.61 -51.42
C PRO A 408 15.99 -3.69 -49.90
N GLU A 409 17.20 -4.03 -49.46
CA GLU A 409 17.57 -3.92 -48.05
C GLU A 409 17.32 -2.47 -47.61
N SER A 410 16.53 -2.25 -46.56
CA SER A 410 16.42 -0.92 -45.96
C SER A 410 17.82 -0.53 -45.50
N ASP A 411 18.36 0.58 -46.03
CA ASP A 411 19.65 1.11 -45.61
C ASP A 411 19.77 1.03 -44.09
N PRO A 412 20.87 0.47 -43.53
CA PRO A 412 21.05 0.42 -42.09
C PRO A 412 20.92 1.86 -41.58
N VAL A 413 19.83 2.14 -40.86
CA VAL A 413 19.55 3.47 -40.33
C VAL A 413 20.79 3.89 -39.56
N LYS A 414 21.50 4.91 -40.04
CA LYS A 414 22.69 5.44 -39.36
C LYS A 414 22.27 5.70 -37.90
N PRO A 415 22.96 5.11 -36.91
CA PRO A 415 22.61 5.36 -35.53
C PRO A 415 22.67 6.88 -35.31
N LEU A 416 21.61 7.46 -34.74
CA LEU A 416 21.50 8.91 -34.47
C LEU A 416 22.67 9.42 -33.60
N ILE A 417 23.42 8.51 -32.98
CA ILE A 417 24.62 8.79 -32.21
C ILE A 417 25.71 7.83 -32.68
N LYS A 418 26.81 8.34 -33.24
CA LYS A 418 28.05 7.57 -33.41
C LYS A 418 28.56 7.23 -32.01
N SER A 419 28.57 5.96 -31.62
CA SER A 419 29.32 5.51 -30.45
C SER A 419 30.79 5.90 -30.66
N SER A 420 31.29 6.82 -29.86
CA SER A 420 32.71 7.19 -29.90
C SER A 420 33.53 5.94 -29.54
N SER A 421 34.39 5.54 -30.47
CA SER A 421 35.38 4.50 -30.24
C SER A 421 36.38 4.99 -29.20
N ALA A 422 36.18 4.67 -27.92
CA ALA A 422 37.21 4.76 -26.90
C ALA A 422 38.24 3.65 -27.14
N ALA A 423 39.10 3.85 -28.13
CA ALA A 423 40.35 3.10 -28.29
C ALA A 423 41.49 3.94 -27.70
N THR A 424 41.51 4.09 -26.37
CA THR A 424 42.73 4.54 -25.68
C THR A 424 43.67 3.34 -25.60
N LYS A 425 44.49 3.16 -26.64
CA LYS A 425 45.80 2.53 -26.50
C LYS A 425 46.62 3.40 -25.55
N ARG A 426 46.88 2.94 -24.33
CA ARG A 426 48.05 3.38 -23.58
C ARG A 426 49.15 2.34 -23.79
N ARG A 427 50.27 2.83 -24.34
CA ARG A 427 51.59 2.20 -24.29
C ARG A 427 52.12 2.24 -22.86
#